data_AF-A0A1H5CIG2-F1
#
_entry.id   AF-A0A1H5CIG2-F1
#
_cell.length_a   1.000
_cell.length_b   1.000
_cell.length_c   1.000
_cell.angle_alpha   90.00
_cell.angle_beta   90.00
_cell.angle_gamma   90.00
#
_symmetry.space_group_name_H-M   'P 1'
#
loop_
_entity.id
_entity.type
_entity.pdbx_description
1 polymer ?
#
loop_
_entity_poly.entity_id
_entity_poly.type
_entity_poly.pdbx_seq_one_letter_code
_entity_poly.pdbx_strand_id
1 'polypeptide(L)' 'MPMPRVRCPQCRGDGARKTWTGRLRRCRICRGTGTIR' A
#
# COMPACT_ATOMS: atom_id res chain seq x y z
N MET A 1 9.89 20.81 6.02
CA MET A 1 10.07 19.38 6.42
C MET A 1 9.28 18.51 5.47
N PRO A 2 9.87 17.54 4.75
CA PRO A 2 9.07 16.55 4.03
C PRO A 2 8.35 15.69 5.06
N MET A 3 7.02 15.67 5.02
CA MET A 3 6.21 14.81 5.89
C MET A 3 6.70 13.37 5.74
N PRO A 4 7.01 12.66 6.84
CA PRO A 4 7.53 11.31 6.74
C PRO A 4 6.47 10.44 6.05
N ARG A 5 6.82 9.89 4.89
CA ARG A 5 5.98 8.93 4.17
C ARG A 5 5.78 7.72 5.08
N VAL A 6 4.61 7.61 5.69
CA VAL A 6 4.29 6.50 6.59
C VAL A 6 4.02 5.27 5.74
N ARG A 7 4.58 4.11 6.13
CA ARG A 7 4.24 2.84 5.48
C ARG A 7 2.74 2.64 5.61
N CYS A 8 2.08 2.35 4.50
CA CYS A 8 0.64 2.18 4.52
C CYS A 8 0.30 0.96 5.39
N PRO A 9 -0.55 1.10 6.42
CA PRO A 9 -0.83 0.01 7.35
C PRO A 9 -1.57 -1.15 6.67
N GLN A 10 -2.30 -0.87 5.58
CA GLN A 10 -3.10 -1.85 4.85
C GLN A 10 -2.27 -2.75 3.93
N CYS A 11 -1.28 -2.17 3.24
CA CYS A 11 -0.35 -2.89 2.36
C CYS A 11 1.00 -3.17 3.02
N ARG A 12 1.24 -2.69 4.25
CA ARG A 12 2.51 -2.75 4.99
C ARG A 12 3.75 -2.25 4.22
N GLY A 13 3.56 -1.44 3.18
CA GLY A 13 4.66 -1.03 2.29
C GLY A 13 4.66 -1.69 0.93
N ASP A 14 3.91 -2.77 0.73
CA ASP A 14 3.95 -3.61 -0.47
C ASP A 14 3.29 -2.95 -1.70
N GLY A 15 2.45 -1.92 -1.49
CA GLY A 15 1.73 -1.22 -2.56
C GLY A 15 0.54 -2.02 -3.12
N ALA A 16 0.56 -3.34 -2.98
CA ALA A 16 -0.50 -4.23 -3.39
C ALA A 16 -0.89 -5.20 -2.26
N ARG A 17 -1.98 -5.92 -2.46
CA ARG A 17 -2.42 -7.00 -1.56
C ARG A 17 -2.86 -8.16 -2.41
N LYS A 18 -2.43 -9.36 -2.05
CA LYS A 18 -2.91 -10.60 -2.67
C LYS A 18 -4.38 -10.79 -2.30
N THR A 19 -5.25 -10.90 -3.31
CA THR A 19 -6.66 -11.25 -3.11
C THR A 19 -6.79 -12.74 -2.87
N TRP A 20 -7.96 -13.17 -2.39
CA TRP A 20 -8.22 -14.58 -2.14
C TRP A 20 -8.07 -15.46 -3.39
N THR A 21 -8.35 -14.89 -4.57
CA THR A 21 -8.11 -15.50 -5.89
C THR A 21 -6.63 -15.55 -6.32
N GLY A 22 -5.68 -15.21 -5.43
CA GLY A 22 -4.25 -15.21 -5.72
C GLY A 22 -3.74 -14.03 -6.54
N ARG A 23 -4.62 -13.14 -7.03
CA ARG A 23 -4.24 -11.97 -7.81
C ARG A 23 -3.69 -10.85 -6.92
N LEU A 24 -2.59 -10.24 -7.34
CA LEU A 24 -2.10 -9.01 -6.72
C LEU A 24 -2.99 -7.85 -7.14
N ARG A 25 -3.71 -7.27 -6.18
CA ARG A 25 -4.56 -6.10 -6.41
C ARG A 25 -3.93 -4.89 -5.73
N ARG A 26 -3.85 -3.77 -6.45
CA ARG A 26 -3.31 -2.52 -5.90
C ARG A 26 -4.06 -2.17 -4.61
N CYS A 27 -3.32 -1.85 -3.57
CA CYS A 27 -3.94 -1.49 -2.31
C CYS A 27 -4.60 -0.13 -2.48
N ARG A 28 -5.90 -0.06 -2.15
CA ARG A 28 -6.73 1.12 -2.39
C ARG A 28 -6.33 2.30 -1.52
N ILE A 29 -5.76 2.03 -0.35
CA ILE A 29 -5.31 3.05 0.61
C ILE A 29 -4.04 3.75 0.09
N CYS A 30 -3.02 2.96 -0.24
CA CYS A 30 -1.75 3.47 -0.75
C CYS A 30 -1.76 3.73 -2.28
N ARG A 31 -2.84 3.37 -2.99
CA ARG A 31 -3.00 3.43 -4.45
C ARG A 31 -1.88 2.74 -5.26
N GLY A 32 -1.17 1.78 -4.69
CA GLY A 32 0.01 1.19 -5.33
C GLY A 32 1.36 1.75 -4.86
N THR A 33 1.36 2.83 -4.06
CA THR A 33 2.58 3.56 -3.70
C THR A 33 3.32 2.95 -2.51
N GLY A 34 2.71 2.02 -1.76
CA GLY A 34 3.27 1.42 -0.53
C GLY A 34 3.31 2.36 0.68
N THR A 35 3.27 3.67 0.44
CA THR A 35 3.37 4.72 1.44
C THR A 35 2.17 5.66 1.35
N ILE A 36 1.78 6.23 2.49
CA ILE A 36 0.79 7.30 2.62
C ILE A 36 1.50 8.54 3.19
N ARG A 37 0.95 9.71 2.88
CA ARG A 37 1.38 10.99 3.45
C ARG A 37 0.31 11.50 4.40
#